data_AF-A0A8S9JY32-F1
#
_entry.id   AF-A0A8S9JY32-F1
#
_cell.length_a   1.000
_cell.length_b   1.000
_cell.length_c   1.000
_cell.angle_alpha   90.00
_cell.angle_beta   90.00
_cell.angle_gamma   90.00
#
_symmetry.space_group_name_H-M   'P 1'
#
loop_
_entity.id
_entity.type
_entity.pdbx_description
1 polymer ?
#
loop_
_entity_poly.entity_id
_entity_poly.type
_entity_poly.pdbx_seq_one_letter_code
_entity_poly.pdbx_strand_id
1 'polypeptide(L)' 'MSHAIKRLFYEQGVSPAIVEIDQEMYGKDIEWSLARLGCSPPVPAVFVGGKFVGTANTVMTLHLDGSLKRLLKEAGALWL' A
#
# COMPACT_ATOMS: atom_id res chain seq x y z
N MET A 1 9.22 -1.24 7.51
CA MET A 1 8.74 -2.13 6.42
C MET A 1 8.34 -1.39 5.14
N SER A 2 8.16 -0.06 5.14
CA SER A 2 7.73 0.69 3.93
C SER A 2 8.63 0.48 2.70
N HIS A 3 9.96 0.41 2.87
CA HIS A 3 10.87 0.11 1.75
C HIS A 3 10.64 -1.26 1.11
N ALA A 4 10.31 -2.28 1.91
CA ALA A 4 10.03 -3.62 1.41
C ALA A 4 8.74 -3.64 0.57
N ILE A 5 7.69 -2.96 1.04
CA ILE A 5 6.44 -2.84 0.28
C ILE A 5 6.64 -2.03 -1.01
N LYS A 6 7.38 -0.92 -0.97
CA LYS A 6 7.72 -0.17 -2.20
C LYS A 6 8.41 -1.07 -3.22
N ARG A 7 9.44 -1.80 -2.79
CA ARG A 7 10.21 -2.71 -3.63
C ARG A 7 9.34 -3.84 -4.18
N LEU A 8 8.49 -4.44 -3.34
CA LEU A 8 7.54 -5.48 -3.76
C LEU A 8 6.70 -5.01 -4.95
N PHE A 9 6.10 -3.81 -4.89
CA PHE A 9 5.27 -3.29 -5.98
C PHE A 9 6.07 -3.05 -7.26
N TYR A 10 7.28 -2.50 -7.17
CA TYR A 10 8.15 -2.35 -8.35
C TYR A 10 8.54 -3.70 -8.95
N GLU A 11 8.83 -4.72 -8.13
CA GLU A 11 9.14 -6.08 -8.58
C GLU A 11 7.94 -6.79 -9.23
N GLN A 12 6.70 -6.36 -8.95
CA GLN A 12 5.51 -6.80 -9.70
C GLN A 12 5.37 -6.11 -11.06
N GLY A 13 6.22 -5.14 -11.40
CA GLY A 13 6.10 -4.34 -12.63
C GLY A 13 5.07 -3.20 -12.54
N VAL A 14 4.71 -2.78 -11.33
CA VAL A 14 3.77 -1.66 -11.09
C VAL A 14 4.53 -0.39 -10.76
N SER A 15 4.01 0.77 -11.16
CA SER A 15 4.49 2.10 -10.74
C SER A 15 3.51 2.71 -9.73
N PRO A 16 3.69 2.49 -8.41
CA PRO A 16 2.81 3.04 -7.39
C PRO A 16 3.08 4.53 -7.15
N ALA A 17 2.03 5.30 -6.85
CA ALA A 17 2.19 6.60 -6.22
C ALA A 17 2.67 6.42 -4.78
N ILE A 18 3.76 7.10 -4.40
CA ILE A 18 4.35 7.03 -3.07
C ILE A 18 4.19 8.38 -2.38
N VAL A 19 3.63 8.37 -1.18
CA VAL A 19 3.55 9.53 -0.29
C VAL A 19 4.43 9.27 0.93
N GLU A 20 5.50 10.04 1.07
CA GLU A 20 6.40 9.99 2.24
C GLU A 20 5.82 10.89 3.33
N ILE A 21 5.00 10.32 4.20
CA ILE A 21 4.21 11.07 5.19
C ILE A 21 5.08 11.91 6.14
N ASP A 22 6.31 11.47 6.42
CA ASP A 22 7.29 12.22 7.22
C ASP A 22 7.81 13.50 6.55
N GLN A 23 7.59 13.64 5.24
CA GLN A 23 7.98 14.80 4.43
C GLN A 23 6.80 15.72 4.10
N GLU A 24 5.57 15.32 4.44
CA GLU A 24 4.36 16.09 4.17
C GLU A 24 4.07 17.10 5.28
N MET A 25 3.65 18.31 4.90
CA MET A 25 3.27 19.37 5.85
C MET A 25 2.19 18.91 6.84
N TYR A 26 1.25 18.08 6.38
CA TYR A 26 0.15 17.53 7.18
C TYR A 26 0.40 16.06 7.60
N GLY A 27 1.65 15.62 7.63
CA GLY A 27 2.00 14.22 7.86
C GLY A 27 1.36 13.59 9.10
N LYS A 28 1.39 14.31 10.24
CA LYS A 28 0.77 13.85 11.50
C LYS A 28 -0.74 13.64 11.40
N ASP A 29 -1.44 14.53 10.68
CA ASP A 29 -2.88 14.42 10.49
C ASP A 29 -3.22 13.21 9.60
N ILE A 30 -2.37 12.92 8.61
CA ILE A 30 -2.48 11.71 7.79
C ILE A 30 -2.25 10.46 8.65
N GLU A 31 -1.18 10.41 9.46
CA GLU A 31 -0.91 9.27 10.36
C GLU A 31 -2.08 9.01 11.32
N TRP A 32 -2.63 10.06 11.94
CA TRP A 32 -3.80 9.93 12.82
C TRP A 32 -5.03 9.44 12.09
N SER A 33 -5.27 9.91 10.87
CA SER A 33 -6.38 9.44 10.05
C SER A 33 -6.23 7.96 9.68
N LEU A 34 -5.02 7.52 9.32
CA LEU A 34 -4.71 6.12 9.05
C LEU A 34 -4.88 5.24 10.29
N ALA A 35 -4.42 5.71 11.46
CA ALA A 35 -4.62 5.02 12.72
C ALA A 35 -6.12 4.84 13.04
N ARG A 36 -6.95 5.88 12.81
CA ARG A 36 -8.41 5.81 12.96
C ARG A 36 -9.10 4.87 11.97
N LEU A 37 -8.49 4.65 10.80
CA LEU A 37 -8.93 3.63 9.84
C LEU A 37 -8.50 2.20 10.24
N GLY A 38 -7.81 2.04 11.37
CA GLY A 38 -7.35 0.74 11.88
C GLY A 38 -5.96 0.32 11.38
N CYS A 39 -5.21 1.23 10.75
CA CYS A 39 -3.82 0.94 10.37
C CYS A 39 -2.93 0.93 11.61
N SER A 40 -2.47 -0.25 12.02
CA SER A 40 -1.49 -0.41 13.10
C SER A 40 -0.35 -1.34 12.66
N PRO A 41 0.88 -0.83 12.46
CA PRO A 41 1.26 0.60 12.48
C PRO A 41 0.60 1.41 11.33
N PRO A 42 0.53 2.75 11.42
CA PRO A 42 -0.13 3.59 10.41
C PRO A 42 0.53 3.52 9.03
N VAL A 43 1.83 3.23 8.97
CA VAL A 43 2.60 3.11 7.73
C VAL A 43 3.33 1.76 7.61
N PRO A 44 3.41 1.20 6.39
CA PRO A 44 2.76 1.67 5.16
C PRO A 44 1.25 1.37 5.18
N ALA A 45 0.46 2.27 4.61
CA ALA A 45 -0.94 2.04 4.27
C ALA A 45 -1.07 1.94 2.75
N VAL A 46 -1.63 0.84 2.25
CA VAL A 46 -1.68 0.56 0.82
C VAL A 46 -3.11 0.66 0.32
N PHE A 47 -3.26 1.36 -0.80
CA PHE A 47 -4.52 1.52 -1.52
C PHE A 47 -4.36 1.02 -2.95
N VAL A 48 -5.36 0.31 -3.46
CA VAL A 48 -5.39 -0.20 -4.85
C VAL A 48 -6.77 0.11 -5.44
N GLY A 49 -6.80 0.73 -6.62
CA GLY A 49 -8.06 1.16 -7.25
C GLY A 49 -8.89 2.11 -6.37
N GLY A 50 -8.22 2.95 -5.56
CA GLY A 50 -8.87 3.87 -4.62
C GLY A 50 -9.40 3.22 -3.33
N LYS A 51 -9.23 1.91 -3.13
CA LYS A 51 -9.70 1.19 -1.93
C LYS A 51 -8.55 0.86 -1.00
N PHE A 52 -8.77 0.98 0.30
CA PHE A 52 -7.79 0.56 1.31
C PHE A 52 -7.64 -0.96 1.28
N VAL A 53 -6.42 -1.45 1.08
CA VAL A 53 -6.09 -2.88 1.03
C VAL A 53 -5.52 -3.37 2.35
N GLY A 54 -4.72 -2.56 3.03
CA GLY A 54 -4.18 -2.91 4.34
C GLY A 54 -2.79 -2.35 4.62
N THR A 55 -2.22 -2.81 5.73
CA THR A 55 -0.84 -2.51 6.14
C THR A 55 0.13 -3.53 5.55
N ALA A 56 1.42 -3.40 5.87
CA ALA A 56 2.47 -4.29 5.38
C ALA A 56 2.13 -5.79 5.51
N ASN A 57 1.61 -6.23 6.65
CA ASN A 57 1.31 -7.65 6.88
C ASN A 57 0.20 -8.14 5.95
N THR A 58 -0.89 -7.38 5.81
CA THR A 58 -1.99 -7.72 4.91
C THR A 58 -1.51 -7.82 3.47
N VAL A 59 -0.70 -6.85 3.02
CA VAL A 59 -0.14 -6.83 1.67
C VAL A 59 0.78 -8.03 1.42
N MET A 60 1.61 -8.40 2.40
CA MET A 60 2.45 -9.60 2.30
C MET A 60 1.62 -10.88 2.23
N THR A 61 0.56 -11.01 3.02
CA THR A 61 -0.36 -12.16 2.93
C THR A 61 -0.98 -12.27 1.54
N LEU A 62 -1.51 -11.16 1.01
CA LEU A 62 -2.10 -11.11 -0.34
C LEU A 62 -1.07 -11.40 -1.44
N HIS A 63 0.19 -11.04 -1.21
CA HIS A 63 1.26 -11.38 -2.14
C HIS A 63 1.52 -12.89 -2.15
N LEU A 64 1.60 -13.52 -0.97
CA LEU A 64 1.85 -14.95 -0.81
C LEU A 64 0.69 -15.81 -1.34
N ASP A 65 -0.56 -15.38 -1.15
CA ASP A 65 -1.74 -16.09 -1.66
C ASP A 65 -2.08 -15.77 -3.13
N GLY A 66 -1.35 -14.85 -3.75
CA GLY A 66 -1.52 -14.44 -5.15
C GLY A 66 -2.66 -13.44 -5.41
N SER A 67 -3.50 -13.14 -4.41
CA SER A 67 -4.62 -12.19 -4.56
C SER A 67 -4.16 -10.76 -4.83
N LEU A 68 -2.95 -10.38 -4.41
CA LEU A 68 -2.40 -9.05 -4.69
C LEU A 68 -2.30 -8.80 -6.21
N LYS A 69 -1.80 -9.79 -6.97
CA LYS A 69 -1.74 -9.66 -8.44
C LYS A 69 -3.11 -9.51 -9.06
N ARG A 70 -4.11 -10.25 -8.56
CA ARG A 70 -5.51 -10.13 -9.02
C ARG A 70 -6.04 -8.71 -8.79
N LEU A 71 -5.88 -8.16 -7.57
CA LEU A 71 -6.30 -6.80 -7.24
C LEU A 71 -5.63 -5.74 -8.13
N LEU A 72 -4.33 -5.90 -8.43
CA LEU A 72 -3.60 -4.98 -9.29
C LEU A 72 -4.09 -5.02 -10.75
N LYS A 73 -4.44 -6.20 -11.27
CA LYS A 73 -5.06 -6.34 -12.60
C LYS A 73 -6.45 -5.71 -12.66
N GLU A 74 -7.29 -5.98 -11.65
CA GLU A 74 -8.63 -5.39 -11.55
C GLU A 74 -8.59 -3.86 -11.48
N ALA A 75 -7.56 -3.29 -10.85
CA ALA A 75 -7.33 -1.85 -10.79
C ALA A 75 -6.65 -1.27 -12.04
N GLY A 76 -6.33 -2.08 -13.06
CA GLY A 76 -5.62 -1.64 -14.27
C GLY A 76 -4.15 -1.23 -14.03
N ALA A 77 -3.58 -1.59 -12.88
CA ALA A 77 -2.21 -1.27 -12.51
C ALA A 77 -1.18 -2.26 -13.10
N LEU A 78 -1.64 -3.44 -13.52
CA LEU A 78 -0.81 -4.51 -14.08
C LEU A 78 -1.48 -5.11 -15.34
N TRP A 79 -0.74 -5.20 -16.45
CA TRP A 79 -1.27 -5.51 -17.79
C TRP A 79 -0.96 -6.91 -18.33
N LEU A 80 -0.42 -7.83 -17.51
CA LEU A 80 -0.10 -9.22 -17.88
C LEU A 80 -0.72 -10.23 -16.91
#